data_AF-A0A0P0DQJ9-F1
#
_entry.id   AF-A0A0P0DQJ9-F1
#
_cell.length_a   1.000
_cell.length_b   1.000
_cell.length_c   1.000
_cell.angle_alpha   90.00
_cell.angle_beta   90.00
_cell.angle_gamma   90.00
#
_symmetry.space_group_name_H-M   'P 1'
#
loop_
_entity.id
_entity.type
_entity.pdbx_description
1 polymer ?
#
loop_
_entity_poly.entity_id
_entity_poly.type
_entity_poly.pdbx_seq_one_letter_code
_entity_poly.pdbx_strand_id
1 'polypeptide(L)'
;MGMDVYGKNATAEVGGYFRNNVWWWHPLAEFLTTTYPDLTAGCIHWQSNDGDGLDAAASVALADALDRDLASGRVTAYADQYAAELSALPDSECDLCQGTGLRTDAIGREYGYDKPRDPDTGKGGCNGCAGTGRREHFGKSYPFDVENVREFAAFLRHCGGFEIC
;
A
#
# COMPACT_ATOMS: atom_id res chain seq x y z
N MET A 1 -8.29 -3.25 6.98
CA MET A 1 -9.28 -3.39 5.89
C MET A 1 -8.57 -4.15 4.79
N GLY A 2 -9.09 -5.31 4.40
CA GLY A 2 -8.48 -6.17 3.38
C GLY A 2 -8.82 -5.65 1.98
N MET A 3 -7.96 -5.97 1.02
CA MET A 3 -8.23 -5.84 -0.42
C MET A 3 -7.98 -7.24 -1.01
N ASP A 4 -8.71 -8.21 -0.45
CA ASP A 4 -8.50 -9.62 -0.73
C ASP A 4 -9.05 -9.90 -2.13
N VAL A 5 -8.29 -10.60 -2.97
CA VAL A 5 -8.66 -10.81 -4.38
C VAL A 5 -8.99 -12.26 -4.62
N TYR A 6 -10.16 -12.53 -5.20
CA TYR A 6 -10.66 -13.88 -5.44
C TYR A 6 -10.77 -14.16 -6.94
N GLY A 7 -10.30 -15.33 -7.36
CA GLY A 7 -10.48 -15.81 -8.73
C GLY A 7 -11.89 -16.31 -8.96
N LYS A 8 -12.50 -15.94 -10.09
CA LYS A 8 -13.89 -16.29 -10.44
C LYS A 8 -14.02 -17.74 -10.95
N ASN A 9 -13.04 -18.22 -11.71
CA ASN A 9 -13.04 -19.57 -12.30
C ASN A 9 -11.62 -20.13 -12.29
N ALA A 10 -11.03 -20.22 -11.09
CA ALA A 10 -9.64 -20.56 -10.94
C ALA A 10 -9.30 -21.95 -11.51
N THR A 11 -8.26 -22.03 -12.33
CA THR A 11 -7.78 -23.29 -12.93
C THR A 11 -6.73 -24.00 -12.07
N ALA A 12 -6.22 -23.32 -11.04
CA ALA A 12 -5.24 -23.82 -10.09
C ALA A 12 -5.42 -23.10 -8.74
N GLU A 13 -4.91 -23.70 -7.66
CA GLU A 13 -5.02 -23.15 -6.29
C GLU A 13 -4.48 -21.71 -6.20
N VAL A 14 -3.34 -21.44 -6.83
CA VAL A 14 -2.72 -20.10 -6.88
C VAL A 14 -3.62 -19.03 -7.50
N GLY A 15 -4.53 -19.41 -8.39
CA GLY A 15 -5.50 -18.50 -8.98
C GLY A 15 -6.78 -18.31 -8.17
N GLY A 16 -6.97 -19.07 -7.08
CA GLY A 16 -8.19 -19.01 -6.29
C GLY A 16 -8.26 -17.79 -5.37
N TYR A 17 -7.12 -17.38 -4.82
CA TYR A 17 -7.04 -16.31 -3.84
C TYR A 17 -5.67 -15.65 -3.84
N PHE A 18 -5.66 -14.32 -3.88
CA PHE A 18 -4.49 -13.50 -3.66
C PHE A 18 -4.75 -12.58 -2.47
N ARG A 19 -4.03 -12.86 -1.38
CA ARG A 19 -4.14 -12.09 -0.15
C ARG A 19 -3.36 -10.80 -0.29
N ASN A 20 -4.04 -9.67 -0.22
CA ASN A 20 -3.39 -8.39 -0.15
C ASN A 20 -4.16 -7.46 0.79
N ASN A 21 -3.43 -6.71 1.62
CA ASN A 21 -4.07 -5.72 2.48
C ASN A 21 -3.99 -4.33 1.84
N VAL A 22 -4.81 -3.41 2.32
CA VAL A 22 -4.93 -2.05 1.76
C VAL A 22 -3.58 -1.33 1.57
N TRP A 23 -2.61 -1.53 2.46
CA TRP A 23 -1.30 -0.86 2.41
C TRP A 23 -0.44 -1.30 1.22
N TRP A 24 -0.56 -2.57 0.84
CA TRP A 24 0.21 -3.19 -0.24
C TRP A 24 -0.58 -3.25 -1.55
N TRP A 25 -1.91 -3.25 -1.47
CA TRP A 25 -2.78 -3.24 -2.63
C TRP A 25 -2.77 -1.90 -3.36
N HIS A 26 -2.89 -0.78 -2.65
CA HIS A 26 -2.95 0.54 -3.29
C HIS A 26 -1.74 0.83 -4.21
N PRO A 27 -0.47 0.60 -3.79
CA PRO A 27 0.69 0.79 -4.65
C PRO A 27 0.75 -0.19 -5.82
N LEU A 28 0.35 -1.45 -5.60
CA LEU A 28 0.26 -2.45 -6.67
C LEU A 28 -0.77 -2.02 -7.72
N ALA A 29 -1.98 -1.68 -7.29
CA ALA A 29 -3.05 -1.21 -8.15
C ALA A 29 -2.66 0.03 -8.96
N GLU A 30 -2.05 1.04 -8.32
CA GLU A 30 -1.57 2.25 -8.98
C GLU A 30 -0.52 1.95 -10.05
N PHE A 31 0.45 1.08 -9.73
CA PHE A 31 1.46 0.61 -10.69
C PHE A 31 0.80 -0.06 -11.90
N LEU A 32 -0.17 -0.96 -11.66
CA LEU A 32 -0.86 -1.69 -12.72
C LEU A 32 -1.64 -0.75 -13.64
N THR A 33 -2.45 0.16 -13.08
CA THR A 33 -3.30 1.08 -13.84
C THR A 33 -2.49 2.13 -14.59
N THR A 34 -1.35 2.55 -14.04
CA THR A 34 -0.46 3.51 -14.70
C THR A 34 0.35 2.86 -15.82
N THR A 35 0.85 1.65 -15.59
CA THR A 35 1.77 0.97 -16.53
C THR A 35 1.03 0.26 -17.66
N TYR A 36 -0.16 -0.28 -17.37
CA TYR A 36 -0.95 -1.07 -18.32
C TYR A 36 -2.40 -0.57 -18.42
N PRO A 37 -2.63 0.70 -18.78
CA PRO A 37 -3.97 1.29 -18.78
C PRO A 37 -4.94 0.51 -19.69
N ASP A 38 -4.48 0.04 -20.85
CA ASP A 38 -5.33 -0.73 -21.78
C ASP A 38 -5.71 -2.11 -21.24
N LEU A 39 -4.82 -2.77 -20.49
CA LEU A 39 -5.07 -4.10 -19.94
C LEU A 39 -5.88 -4.05 -18.64
N THR A 40 -5.88 -2.91 -17.96
CA THR A 40 -6.57 -2.70 -16.68
C THR A 40 -7.93 -2.02 -16.83
N ALA A 41 -8.25 -1.48 -18.01
CA ALA A 41 -9.48 -0.73 -18.29
C ALA A 41 -10.79 -1.49 -18.03
N GLY A 42 -10.76 -2.83 -18.00
CA GLY A 42 -11.93 -3.66 -17.68
C GLY A 42 -12.36 -3.61 -16.22
N CYS A 43 -11.48 -3.19 -15.31
CA CYS A 43 -11.76 -2.95 -13.89
C CYS A 43 -11.66 -1.44 -13.66
N ILE A 44 -12.75 -0.84 -13.17
CA ILE A 44 -12.88 0.61 -12.97
C ILE A 44 -12.50 0.98 -11.53
N HIS A 45 -12.81 0.10 -10.58
CA HIS A 45 -12.74 0.36 -9.15
C HIS A 45 -11.56 -0.35 -8.47
N TRP A 46 -10.36 -0.25 -9.04
CA TRP A 46 -9.13 -0.86 -8.51
C TRP A 46 -8.83 -0.52 -7.05
N GLN A 47 -9.26 0.64 -6.57
CA GLN A 47 -9.01 1.09 -5.19
C GLN A 47 -10.20 0.82 -4.25
N SER A 48 -11.19 0.06 -4.70
CA SER A 48 -12.41 -0.33 -3.98
C SER A 48 -12.44 -1.84 -3.79
N ASN A 49 -13.18 -2.30 -2.78
CA ASN A 49 -13.42 -3.71 -2.50
C ASN A 49 -14.89 -4.08 -2.74
N ASP A 50 -15.44 -3.58 -3.85
CA ASP A 50 -16.85 -3.67 -4.23
C ASP A 50 -17.18 -4.85 -5.16
N GLY A 51 -16.22 -5.73 -5.38
CA GLY A 51 -16.33 -6.90 -6.26
C GLY A 51 -15.96 -6.63 -7.72
N ASP A 52 -15.48 -5.42 -8.07
CA ASP A 52 -14.95 -5.16 -9.41
C ASP A 52 -13.65 -5.96 -9.69
N GLY A 53 -13.34 -6.19 -10.95
CA GLY A 53 -12.16 -6.93 -11.36
C GLY A 53 -12.15 -7.29 -12.85
N LEU A 54 -11.08 -7.94 -13.29
CA LEU A 54 -10.90 -8.27 -14.70
C LEU A 54 -11.58 -9.59 -15.11
N ASP A 55 -11.86 -9.71 -16.40
CA ASP A 55 -12.21 -11.00 -17.01
C ASP A 55 -10.98 -11.89 -17.24
N ALA A 56 -11.22 -13.15 -17.61
CA ALA A 56 -10.17 -14.13 -17.81
C ALA A 56 -9.13 -13.73 -18.89
N ALA A 57 -9.57 -13.12 -19.99
CA ALA A 57 -8.69 -12.77 -21.09
C ALA A 57 -7.76 -11.60 -20.70
N ALA A 58 -8.33 -10.57 -20.08
CA ALA A 58 -7.57 -9.43 -19.56
C ALA A 58 -6.62 -9.85 -18.43
N SER A 59 -7.03 -10.74 -17.52
CA SER A 59 -6.15 -11.26 -16.47
C SER A 59 -4.93 -11.98 -17.04
N VAL A 60 -5.11 -12.87 -18.03
CA VAL A 60 -3.97 -13.57 -18.67
C VAL A 60 -3.07 -12.59 -19.43
N ALA A 61 -3.65 -11.64 -20.18
CA ALA A 61 -2.87 -10.64 -20.89
C ALA A 61 -2.03 -9.75 -19.94
N LEU A 62 -2.59 -9.39 -18.78
CA LEU A 62 -1.87 -8.65 -17.75
C LEU A 62 -0.76 -9.51 -17.12
N ALA A 63 -1.01 -10.79 -16.84
CA ALA A 63 0.03 -11.71 -16.36
C ALA A 63 1.22 -11.80 -17.33
N ASP A 64 0.97 -11.90 -18.65
CA ASP A 64 2.02 -11.95 -19.66
C ASP A 64 2.80 -10.63 -19.81
N ALA A 65 2.15 -9.49 -19.55
CA ALA A 65 2.82 -8.19 -19.50
C ALA A 65 3.72 -8.09 -18.25
N LEU A 66 3.21 -8.46 -17.08
CA LEU A 66 3.96 -8.48 -15.82
C LEU A 66 5.18 -9.40 -15.89
N ASP A 67 5.02 -10.63 -16.41
CA ASP A 67 6.15 -11.56 -16.51
C ASP A 67 7.26 -11.05 -17.44
N ARG A 68 6.91 -10.35 -18.53
CA ARG A 68 7.90 -9.67 -19.38
C ARG A 68 8.65 -8.59 -18.61
N ASP A 69 7.92 -7.79 -17.85
CA ASP A 69 8.49 -6.65 -17.13
C ASP A 69 9.35 -7.10 -15.95
N LEU A 70 8.92 -8.14 -15.24
CA LEU A 70 9.69 -8.86 -14.23
C LEU A 70 10.99 -9.43 -14.84
N ALA A 71 10.89 -10.14 -15.97
CA ALA A 71 12.06 -10.73 -16.62
C ALA A 71 13.05 -9.68 -17.16
N SER A 72 12.55 -8.52 -17.58
CA SER A 72 13.39 -7.42 -18.07
C SER A 72 14.01 -6.55 -16.97
N GLY A 73 13.59 -6.73 -15.70
CA GLY A 73 14.00 -5.89 -14.58
C GLY A 73 13.29 -4.54 -14.48
N ARG A 74 12.27 -4.27 -15.32
CA ARG A 74 11.47 -3.04 -15.25
C ARG A 74 10.74 -2.89 -13.91
N VAL A 75 10.18 -3.98 -13.38
CA VAL A 75 9.50 -3.95 -12.08
C VAL A 75 10.48 -3.65 -10.94
N THR A 76 11.70 -4.19 -11.00
CA THR A 76 12.76 -3.87 -10.03
C THR A 76 13.15 -2.40 -10.10
N ALA A 77 13.36 -1.85 -11.30
CA ALA A 77 13.67 -0.43 -11.47
C ALA A 77 12.54 0.48 -10.93
N TYR A 78 11.28 0.11 -11.15
CA TYR A 78 10.13 0.82 -10.57
C TYR A 78 10.13 0.74 -9.04
N ALA A 79 10.37 -0.45 -8.46
CA ALA A 79 10.42 -0.63 -7.01
C ALA A 79 11.54 0.22 -6.36
N ASP A 80 12.72 0.27 -6.98
CA ASP A 80 13.85 1.09 -6.51
C ASP A 80 13.51 2.59 -6.56
N GLN A 81 12.91 3.04 -7.66
CA GLN A 81 12.47 4.43 -7.79
C GLN A 81 11.40 4.78 -6.74
N TYR A 82 10.39 3.93 -6.59
CA TYR A 82 9.31 4.12 -5.63
C TYR A 82 9.83 4.18 -4.19
N ALA A 83 10.76 3.30 -3.82
CA ALA A 83 11.41 3.32 -2.51
C ALA A 83 12.21 4.62 -2.28
N ALA A 84 12.92 5.12 -3.30
CA ALA A 84 13.64 6.38 -3.22
C ALA A 84 12.69 7.58 -3.03
N GLU A 85 11.56 7.60 -3.75
CA GLU A 85 10.53 8.63 -3.61
C GLU A 85 9.90 8.62 -2.22
N LEU A 86 9.53 7.44 -1.70
CA LEU A 86 9.01 7.30 -0.35
C LEU A 86 10.03 7.75 0.71
N SER A 87 11.29 7.38 0.56
CA SER A 87 12.36 7.79 1.50
C SER A 87 12.53 9.31 1.54
N ALA A 88 12.40 9.96 0.38
CA ALA A 88 12.50 11.40 0.22
C ALA A 88 11.29 12.18 0.76
N LEU A 89 10.16 11.52 1.08
CA LEU A 89 9.00 12.21 1.63
C LEU A 89 9.35 12.89 2.97
N PRO A 90 9.07 14.20 3.11
CA PRO A 90 9.34 14.91 4.34
C PRO A 90 8.38 14.48 5.44
N ASP A 91 8.88 14.42 6.67
CA ASP A 91 8.02 14.21 7.84
C ASP A 91 6.92 15.27 7.89
N SER A 92 5.70 14.84 8.21
CA SER A 92 4.56 15.72 8.34
C SER A 92 4.55 16.40 9.71
N GLU A 93 3.98 17.59 9.78
CA GLU A 93 3.71 18.22 11.06
C GLU A 93 2.73 17.37 11.88
N CYS A 94 2.99 17.23 13.17
CA CYS A 94 2.12 16.47 14.07
C CYS A 94 0.85 17.28 14.38
N ASP A 95 -0.26 16.86 13.81
CA ASP A 95 -1.62 17.41 14.01
C ASP A 95 -2.07 17.51 15.48
N LEU A 96 -1.74 16.54 16.32
CA LEU A 96 -2.16 16.53 17.73
C LEU A 96 -1.50 17.65 18.56
N CYS A 97 -0.32 18.11 18.15
CA CYS A 97 0.41 19.16 18.85
C CYS A 97 0.72 20.38 18.00
N GLN A 98 0.26 20.42 16.74
CA GLN A 98 0.51 21.50 15.78
C GLN A 98 2.00 21.86 15.71
N GLY A 99 2.85 20.84 15.54
CA GLY A 99 4.30 21.02 15.42
C GLY A 99 5.06 21.29 16.72
N THR A 100 4.38 21.49 17.86
CA THR A 100 5.06 21.93 19.09
C THR A 100 5.79 20.82 19.85
N GLY A 101 5.47 19.55 19.57
CA GLY A 101 5.96 18.41 20.35
C GLY A 101 5.26 18.23 21.70
N LEU A 102 4.38 19.14 22.11
CA LEU A 102 3.64 19.06 23.37
C LEU A 102 2.14 19.09 23.10
N ARG A 103 1.41 18.10 23.59
CA ARG A 103 -0.05 18.07 23.43
C ARG A 103 -0.66 18.81 24.60
N THR A 104 -1.24 19.99 24.35
CA THR A 104 -1.71 20.90 25.41
C THR A 104 -3.24 20.96 25.55
N ASP A 105 -3.96 20.15 24.78
CA ASP A 105 -5.41 19.93 24.92
C ASP A 105 -5.74 19.20 26.25
N ALA A 106 -7.03 19.01 26.54
CA ALA A 106 -7.46 18.37 27.78
C ALA A 106 -6.85 16.96 27.97
N ILE A 107 -6.78 16.18 26.89
CA ILE A 107 -6.17 14.84 26.86
C ILE A 107 -4.68 14.93 27.18
N GLY A 108 -4.00 15.91 26.57
CA GLY A 108 -2.58 16.13 26.79
C GLY A 108 -2.23 16.42 28.24
N ARG A 109 -3.03 17.25 28.92
CA ARG A 109 -2.84 17.57 30.34
C ARG A 109 -3.20 16.41 31.25
N GLU A 110 -4.29 15.69 30.95
CA GLU A 110 -4.75 14.55 31.74
C GLU A 110 -3.69 13.44 31.78
N TYR A 111 -3.06 13.16 30.64
CA TYR A 111 -2.07 12.08 30.52
C TYR A 111 -0.60 12.55 30.59
N GLY A 112 -0.36 13.84 30.80
CA GLY A 112 0.99 14.42 30.97
C GLY A 112 1.81 14.55 29.68
N TYR A 113 1.16 14.55 28.51
CA TYR A 113 1.78 14.79 27.19
C TYR A 113 2.08 16.28 26.93
N ASP A 114 1.66 17.15 27.84
CA ASP A 114 1.97 18.59 27.87
C ASP A 114 3.33 18.91 28.51
N LYS A 115 4.00 17.89 29.07
CA LYS A 115 5.34 17.99 29.66
C LYS A 115 6.42 17.53 28.67
N PRO A 116 7.67 18.03 28.75
CA PRO A 116 8.77 17.50 27.95
C PRO A 116 8.93 15.99 28.09
N ARG A 117 9.39 15.34 27.01
CA ARG A 117 9.62 13.90 27.03
C ARG A 117 10.84 13.57 27.88
N ASP A 118 10.63 12.74 28.88
CA ASP A 118 11.65 12.18 29.75
C ASP A 118 12.41 11.07 28.98
N PRO A 119 13.73 11.19 28.80
CA PRO A 119 14.52 10.20 28.08
C PRO A 119 14.68 8.88 28.85
N ASP A 120 14.62 8.90 30.18
CA ASP A 120 14.82 7.73 31.03
C ASP A 120 13.55 6.89 31.10
N THR A 121 12.38 7.54 31.16
CA THR A 121 11.09 6.84 31.28
C THR A 121 10.29 6.79 29.98
N GLY A 122 10.65 7.58 28.98
CA GLY A 122 9.92 7.74 27.72
C GLY A 122 8.57 8.46 27.85
N LYS A 123 8.20 8.92 29.05
CA LYS A 123 6.93 9.60 29.36
C LYS A 123 7.00 11.09 29.02
N GLY A 124 5.85 11.72 28.81
CA GLY A 124 5.79 13.10 28.35
C GLY A 124 6.02 13.21 26.83
N GLY A 125 5.89 14.44 26.33
CA GLY A 125 5.79 14.73 24.91
C GLY A 125 4.44 14.32 24.32
N CYS A 126 4.07 14.95 23.22
CA CYS A 126 2.88 14.59 22.47
C CYS A 126 2.92 13.12 22.08
N ASN A 127 1.88 12.37 22.47
CA ASN A 127 1.79 10.93 22.26
C ASN A 127 1.82 10.50 20.79
N GLY A 128 1.43 11.38 19.88
CA GLY A 128 1.46 11.08 18.46
C GLY A 128 2.82 11.26 17.79
N CYS A 129 3.74 12.04 18.37
CA CYS A 129 5.06 12.31 17.76
C CYS A 129 6.23 12.05 18.71
N ALA A 130 5.96 11.51 19.90
CA ALA A 130 6.97 11.30 20.94
C ALA A 130 7.80 12.56 21.25
N GLY A 131 7.19 13.75 21.19
CA GLY A 131 7.85 15.01 21.53
C GLY A 131 8.57 15.73 20.38
N THR A 132 8.63 15.15 19.17
CA THR A 132 9.41 15.74 18.06
C THR A 132 8.69 16.88 17.34
N GLY A 133 7.36 16.98 17.49
CA GLY A 133 6.51 17.86 16.69
C GLY A 133 6.28 17.36 15.26
N ARG A 134 6.88 16.23 14.87
CA ARG A 134 6.83 15.69 13.51
C ARG A 134 6.45 14.21 13.52
N ARG A 135 5.75 13.77 12.49
CA ARG A 135 5.46 12.36 12.26
C ARG A 135 6.00 11.94 10.91
N GLU A 136 6.33 10.68 10.79
CA GLU A 136 6.61 10.09 9.51
C GLU A 136 5.42 10.35 8.55
N HIS A 137 5.75 10.66 7.29
CA HIS A 137 4.74 10.90 6.28
C HIS A 137 3.89 9.65 6.07
N PHE A 138 2.56 9.78 6.13
CA PHE A 138 1.63 8.65 6.05
C PHE A 138 1.83 7.79 4.79
N GLY A 139 2.18 8.43 3.66
CA GLY A 139 2.52 7.74 2.41
C GLY A 139 3.62 6.66 2.54
N LYS A 140 4.55 6.78 3.51
CA LYS A 140 5.58 5.76 3.75
C LYS A 140 5.02 4.43 4.27
N SER A 141 3.75 4.40 4.68
CA SER A 141 3.04 3.17 5.07
C SER A 141 2.62 2.31 3.89
N TYR A 142 2.81 2.75 2.65
CA TYR A 142 2.35 2.09 1.43
C TYR A 142 3.54 1.59 0.58
N PRO A 143 4.22 0.51 0.97
CA PRO A 143 5.36 -0.01 0.24
C PRO A 143 4.97 -0.69 -1.09
N PHE A 144 5.93 -0.77 -2.00
CA PHE A 144 5.84 -1.55 -3.24
C PHE A 144 6.94 -2.61 -3.24
N ASP A 145 6.60 -3.83 -3.61
CA ASP A 145 7.52 -4.97 -3.58
C ASP A 145 7.41 -5.82 -4.85
N VAL A 146 8.57 -6.26 -5.35
CA VAL A 146 8.67 -7.02 -6.61
C VAL A 146 8.07 -8.42 -6.46
N GLU A 147 8.18 -9.04 -5.29
CA GLU A 147 7.63 -10.37 -5.06
C GLU A 147 6.11 -10.33 -5.00
N ASN A 148 5.52 -9.29 -4.41
CA ASN A 148 4.08 -9.04 -4.47
C ASN A 148 3.56 -8.98 -5.92
N VAL A 149 4.30 -8.35 -6.83
CA VAL A 149 3.96 -8.32 -8.27
C VAL A 149 4.08 -9.71 -8.90
N ARG A 150 5.11 -10.48 -8.53
CA ARG A 150 5.30 -11.85 -9.02
C ARG A 150 4.17 -12.78 -8.57
N GLU A 151 3.78 -12.71 -7.31
CA GLU A 151 2.66 -13.48 -6.75
C GLU A 151 1.34 -13.11 -7.45
N PHE A 152 1.12 -11.80 -7.69
CA PHE A 152 -0.08 -11.36 -8.41
C PHE A 152 -0.10 -11.83 -9.87
N ALA A 153 1.04 -11.81 -10.56
CA ALA A 153 1.15 -12.35 -11.92
C ALA A 153 0.82 -13.86 -11.97
N ALA A 154 1.31 -14.63 -10.99
CA ALA A 154 0.99 -16.05 -10.86
C ALA A 154 -0.50 -16.30 -10.59
N PHE A 155 -1.13 -15.49 -9.73
CA PHE A 155 -2.56 -15.51 -9.49
C PHE A 155 -3.36 -15.23 -10.77
N LEU A 156 -3.05 -14.13 -11.46
CA LEU A 156 -3.74 -13.68 -12.67
C LEU A 156 -3.77 -14.75 -13.76
N ARG A 157 -2.65 -15.47 -13.93
CA ARG A 157 -2.49 -16.53 -14.92
C ARG A 157 -3.51 -17.68 -14.76
N HIS A 158 -4.02 -17.87 -13.54
CA HIS A 158 -4.88 -19.00 -13.21
C HIS A 158 -6.24 -18.61 -12.61
N CYS A 159 -6.57 -17.33 -12.49
CA CYS A 159 -7.78 -16.87 -11.78
C CYS A 159 -9.09 -17.06 -12.57
N GLY A 160 -9.02 -17.11 -13.91
CA GLY A 160 -10.22 -17.16 -14.75
C GLY A 160 -11.04 -15.86 -14.68
N GLY A 161 -10.37 -14.73 -14.43
CA GLY A 161 -10.96 -13.45 -14.03
C GLY A 161 -10.99 -13.33 -12.51
N PHE A 162 -11.11 -12.12 -11.97
CA PHE A 162 -11.09 -11.90 -10.52
C PHE A 162 -12.10 -10.85 -10.06
N GLU A 163 -12.23 -10.74 -8.75
CA GLU A 163 -12.93 -9.68 -8.02
C GLU A 163 -12.13 -9.24 -6.78
N ILE A 164 -12.24 -7.97 -6.42
CA ILE A 164 -11.57 -7.35 -5.27
C ILE A 164 -12.59 -7.19 -4.12
N CYS A 165 -12.30 -7.74 -2.94
CA CYS A 165 -13.23 -7.91 -1.81
C CYS A 165 -12.66 -7.45 -0.45
#